data_AF-A0A520CYW7-F1
#
_entry.id   AF-A0A520CYW7-F1
#
_cell.length_a   1.000
_cell.length_b   1.000
_cell.length_c   1.000
_cell.angle_alpha   90.00
_cell.angle_beta   90.00
_cell.angle_gamma   90.00
#
_symmetry.space_group_name_H-M   'P 1'
#
loop_
_entity.id
_entity.type
_entity.pdbx_description
1 polymer ?
#
loop_
_entity_poly.entity_id
_entity_poly.type
_entity_poly.pdbx_seq_one_letter_code
_entity_poly.pdbx_strand_id
1 'polypeptide(L)'
;MKLQNKLESGFFAVAFLILIGVLIFISGCKKSTTTATSDGTTTTGTGTAVGGTSIIDNTGITSGTAEGSTEIGANVDDLIANSTFSSVVAINFGTTTTITNPLAAAGVIITQSGGDVTITSTATAVDFQLSGTTTNGSVKIYSDKKFKLTLNGVTIANNDGPAINIQSSKRSFIQVNDNTTNTLTDAATYATSTEDMKGTIFSEGQMIFLGNGTLNVKANYKHAIASDDYVRVIAGNINVTGAVSDGIHTNDAIIIDGGKINITAAGDGIQADEGHVIVNDGTIATTTVDKGISASYEGTDATIIPYVTINGGTITVKSTTGEGIESKGALTINKGTISINTYDDGINAKTAIYINGGSIYTYATNNDAIDSNGTLWANYKCNNCTCRGNGKWGCQFNCTY
;
A
#
# COMPACT_ATOMS: atom_id res chain seq x y z
N MET A 1 5.81 -8.53 60.17
CA MET A 1 7.01 -8.21 60.99
C MET A 1 7.83 -7.24 60.16
N LYS A 2 7.64 -5.92 60.34
CA LYS A 2 8.59 -5.00 61.01
C LYS A 2 10.02 -5.21 60.46
N LEU A 3 10.69 -4.24 59.85
CA LEU A 3 10.99 -2.93 60.42
C LEU A 3 11.27 -1.86 59.34
N GLN A 4 10.66 -0.70 59.55
CA GLN A 4 11.22 0.63 59.24
C GLN A 4 12.45 0.91 60.12
N ASN A 5 13.35 1.78 59.65
CA ASN A 5 14.13 2.79 60.40
C ASN A 5 15.18 3.39 59.43
N LYS A 6 15.60 4.65 59.43
CA LYS A 6 15.32 5.93 60.11
C LYS A 6 16.21 6.94 59.35
N LEU A 7 15.70 8.06 58.85
CA LEU A 7 15.78 9.40 59.46
C LEU A 7 17.13 9.79 60.12
N GLU A 8 17.72 10.87 59.62
CA GLU A 8 18.22 12.10 60.31
C GLU A 8 19.10 12.88 59.30
N SER A 9 18.78 14.05 58.74
CA SER A 9 18.47 15.41 59.24
C SER A 9 19.67 16.21 59.75
N GLY A 10 19.91 17.41 59.18
CA GLY A 10 20.71 18.47 59.81
C GLY A 10 21.54 19.30 58.81
N PHE A 11 20.98 20.36 58.22
CA PHE A 11 21.18 21.77 58.61
C PHE A 11 22.52 22.40 58.18
N PHE A 12 22.49 23.29 57.18
CA PHE A 12 23.08 24.64 57.31
C PHE A 12 22.40 25.59 56.32
N ALA A 13 21.70 26.57 56.89
CA ALA A 13 21.14 27.71 56.19
C ALA A 13 22.19 28.81 56.05
N VAL A 14 22.34 29.38 54.86
CA VAL A 14 22.77 30.78 54.70
C VAL A 14 21.97 31.37 53.54
N ALA A 15 21.09 32.30 53.89
CA ALA A 15 20.38 33.17 52.96
C ALA A 15 21.35 34.21 52.39
N PHE A 16 21.27 34.46 51.09
CA PHE A 16 21.65 35.75 50.53
C PHE A 16 20.66 36.16 49.45
N LEU A 17 19.93 37.24 49.73
CA LEU A 17 19.12 37.99 48.79
C LEU A 17 20.04 38.58 47.71
N ILE A 18 19.80 38.25 46.44
CA ILE A 18 20.09 39.16 45.32
C ILE A 18 18.87 39.16 44.39
N LEU A 19 18.09 40.21 44.53
CA LEU A 19 17.11 40.71 43.58
C LEU A 19 17.88 41.36 42.42
N ILE A 20 17.84 40.79 41.20
CA ILE A 20 18.11 41.50 39.93
C ILE A 20 17.40 40.76 38.79
N GLY A 21 16.49 41.49 38.12
CA GLY A 21 16.31 41.42 36.67
C GLY A 21 15.75 40.14 36.05
N VAL A 22 14.43 40.00 36.07
CA VAL A 22 13.70 39.23 35.04
C VAL A 22 13.91 39.92 33.69
N LEU A 23 14.66 39.30 32.79
CA LEU A 23 14.65 39.58 31.35
C LEU A 23 14.30 38.27 30.63
N ILE A 24 13.00 38.03 30.50
CA ILE A 24 12.45 37.01 29.61
C ILE A 24 12.69 37.54 28.19
N PHE A 25 13.67 36.99 27.50
CA PHE A 25 13.72 37.09 26.04
C PHE A 25 12.64 36.19 25.47
N ILE A 26 11.43 36.73 25.40
CA ILE A 26 10.39 36.27 24.49
C ILE A 26 10.90 36.63 23.09
N SER A 27 11.60 35.69 22.44
CA SER A 27 11.71 35.70 20.98
C SER A 27 10.32 35.38 20.43
N GLY A 28 9.47 36.40 20.37
CA GLY A 28 8.29 36.35 19.53
C GLY A 28 8.77 36.21 18.10
N CYS A 29 8.52 35.05 17.47
CA CYS A 29 8.45 34.99 16.02
C CYS A 29 7.43 36.06 15.61
N LYS A 30 7.92 37.15 15.02
CA LYS A 30 7.05 38.06 14.28
C LYS A 30 6.37 37.18 13.24
N LYS A 31 5.03 37.06 13.33
CA LYS A 31 4.23 36.69 12.17
C LYS A 31 4.62 37.69 11.09
N SER A 32 5.38 37.25 10.09
CA SER A 32 5.59 38.04 8.89
C SER A 32 4.19 38.33 8.36
N THR A 33 3.76 39.57 8.50
CA THR A 33 2.60 40.07 7.78
C THR A 33 3.02 40.08 6.31
N THR A 34 2.85 38.95 5.63
CA THR A 34 2.67 38.96 4.19
C THR A 34 1.37 39.68 3.96
N THR A 35 1.46 41.00 3.82
CA THR A 35 0.42 41.78 3.17
C THR A 35 0.30 41.19 1.77
N ALA A 36 -0.76 40.43 1.53
CA ALA A 36 -1.18 40.18 0.17
C ALA A 36 -1.45 41.56 -0.43
N THR A 37 -0.55 42.03 -1.30
CA THR A 37 -0.89 43.08 -2.24
C THR A 37 -1.93 42.47 -3.16
N SER A 38 -3.19 42.68 -2.82
CA SER A 38 -4.29 42.51 -3.75
C SER A 38 -4.06 43.50 -4.88
N ASP A 39 -3.47 43.05 -6.00
CA ASP A 39 -3.64 43.74 -7.27
C ASP A 39 -5.06 43.44 -7.77
N GLY A 40 -6.03 43.95 -7.03
CA GLY A 40 -7.43 43.94 -7.39
C GLY A 40 -7.66 45.10 -8.34
N THR A 41 -7.58 44.84 -9.64
CA THR A 41 -8.23 45.72 -10.61
C THR A 41 -9.73 45.59 -10.37
N THR A 42 -10.32 46.55 -9.66
CA THR A 42 -11.77 46.68 -9.50
C THR A 42 -12.40 46.98 -10.86
N THR A 43 -12.97 45.96 -11.50
CA THR A 43 -14.03 46.14 -12.49
C THR A 43 -15.35 45.78 -11.85
N THR A 44 -16.13 46.81 -11.48
CA THR A 44 -17.56 46.69 -11.21
C THR A 44 -18.27 46.23 -12.48
N GLY A 45 -18.61 44.94 -12.54
CA GLY A 45 -19.42 44.37 -13.60
C GLY A 45 -20.16 43.14 -13.07
N THR A 46 -21.50 43.23 -13.02
CA THR A 46 -22.40 42.10 -12.84
C THR A 46 -22.19 41.11 -13.99
N GLY A 47 -21.39 40.08 -13.77
CA GLY A 47 -21.09 39.03 -14.74
C GLY A 47 -20.76 37.73 -14.03
N THR A 48 -21.33 36.63 -14.51
CA THR A 48 -21.13 35.25 -14.06
C THR A 48 -19.66 34.94 -13.80
N ALA A 49 -19.34 34.45 -12.60
CA ALA A 49 -17.99 34.07 -12.21
C ALA A 49 -17.46 32.96 -13.13
N VAL A 50 -16.57 33.32 -14.06
CA VAL A 50 -15.73 32.38 -14.79
C VAL A 50 -14.51 32.15 -13.90
N GLY A 51 -14.29 30.91 -13.46
CA GLY A 51 -13.20 30.55 -12.56
C GLY A 51 -11.85 30.91 -13.14
N GLY A 52 -11.22 31.91 -12.52
CA GLY A 52 -9.87 32.32 -12.83
C GLY A 52 -8.88 31.23 -12.45
N THR A 53 -7.91 31.01 -13.32
CA THR A 53 -6.68 30.29 -12.98
C THR A 53 -5.82 31.24 -12.14
N SER A 54 -5.63 30.95 -10.85
CA SER A 54 -4.56 31.60 -10.09
C SER A 54 -3.28 30.81 -10.31
N ILE A 55 -2.32 31.42 -11.00
CA ILE A 55 -0.97 30.90 -11.16
C ILE A 55 -0.15 31.49 -10.01
N ILE A 56 0.37 30.63 -9.14
CA ILE A 56 1.35 31.05 -8.13
C ILE A 56 2.72 31.04 -8.82
N ASP A 57 3.17 32.21 -9.30
CA ASP A 57 4.52 32.42 -9.81
C ASP A 57 5.38 33.04 -8.70
N ASN A 58 5.95 32.20 -7.84
CA ASN A 58 6.87 32.64 -6.80
C ASN A 58 8.32 32.41 -7.24
N THR A 59 9.02 33.49 -7.58
CA THR A 59 10.42 33.47 -8.07
C THR A 59 11.46 33.51 -6.95
N GLY A 60 11.05 33.69 -5.69
CA GLY A 60 11.92 33.65 -4.51
C GLY A 60 11.59 32.46 -3.60
N ILE A 61 12.34 31.37 -3.72
CA ILE A 61 12.11 30.15 -2.91
C ILE A 61 13.42 29.68 -2.26
N THR A 62 13.37 29.49 -0.95
CA THR A 62 14.32 28.68 -0.18
C THR A 62 13.73 27.28 0.00
N SER A 63 14.41 26.24 -0.47
CA SER A 63 14.09 24.86 -0.11
C SER A 63 14.34 24.66 1.39
N GLY A 64 13.36 24.13 2.11
CA GLY A 64 13.50 23.63 3.47
C GLY A 64 14.08 22.22 3.53
N THR A 65 14.11 21.64 4.73
CA THR A 65 14.50 20.23 4.94
C THR A 65 13.30 19.33 4.62
N ALA A 66 13.54 18.18 3.96
CA ALA A 66 12.47 17.19 3.72
C ALA A 66 11.95 16.63 5.05
N GLU A 67 10.63 16.47 5.15
CA GLU A 67 9.94 15.94 6.35
C GLU A 67 9.09 14.72 5.98
N GLY A 68 8.56 14.02 6.99
CA GLY A 68 7.82 12.78 6.79
C GLY A 68 8.72 11.56 6.64
N SER A 69 8.13 10.43 6.24
CA SER A 69 8.82 9.14 6.19
C SER A 69 9.63 8.98 4.91
N THR A 70 10.79 8.33 5.02
CA THR A 70 11.61 7.85 3.90
C THR A 70 11.83 6.35 3.97
N GLU A 71 11.00 5.64 4.73
CA GLU A 71 11.13 4.20 4.87
C GLU A 71 10.84 3.48 3.55
N ILE A 72 11.47 2.32 3.41
CA ILE A 72 11.39 1.51 2.19
C ILE A 72 10.86 0.10 2.47
N GLY A 73 10.42 -0.19 3.69
CA GLY A 73 9.98 -1.53 4.09
C GLY A 73 11.08 -2.59 3.97
N ALA A 74 12.35 -2.23 4.22
CA ALA A 74 13.47 -3.14 4.03
C ALA A 74 13.40 -4.33 5.00
N ASN A 75 13.37 -5.55 4.45
CA ASN A 75 13.48 -6.77 5.21
C ASN A 75 14.40 -7.75 4.46
N VAL A 76 15.53 -8.12 5.07
CA VAL A 76 16.53 -8.97 4.43
C VAL A 76 16.00 -10.38 4.12
N ASP A 77 14.98 -10.84 4.84
CA ASP A 77 14.38 -12.14 4.59
C ASP A 77 13.41 -12.15 3.40
N ASP A 78 13.02 -10.98 2.87
CA ASP A 78 12.22 -10.85 1.64
C ASP A 78 13.10 -10.93 0.39
N LEU A 79 14.41 -10.91 0.55
CA LEU A 79 15.33 -11.04 -0.56
C LEU A 79 15.41 -12.51 -0.96
N ILE A 80 14.94 -12.84 -2.16
CA ILE A 80 14.97 -14.22 -2.68
C ILE A 80 16.39 -14.80 -2.67
N ALA A 81 17.42 -13.96 -2.88
CA ALA A 81 18.83 -14.33 -2.83
C ALA A 81 19.30 -14.84 -1.44
N ASN A 82 18.59 -14.48 -0.38
CA ASN A 82 18.83 -14.96 0.99
C ASN A 82 18.05 -16.25 1.31
N SER A 83 17.45 -16.87 0.29
CA SER A 83 16.71 -18.11 0.39
C SER A 83 17.20 -19.12 -0.64
N THR A 84 17.03 -20.41 -0.34
CA THR A 84 17.35 -21.51 -1.27
C THR A 84 16.14 -22.40 -1.40
N PHE A 85 15.81 -22.77 -2.64
CA PHE A 85 14.70 -23.67 -2.98
C PHE A 85 15.19 -24.74 -3.96
N SER A 86 15.91 -25.73 -3.42
CA SER A 86 16.62 -26.74 -4.20
C SER A 86 15.76 -27.92 -4.64
N SER A 87 14.61 -28.12 -4.00
CA SER A 87 13.73 -29.26 -4.25
C SER A 87 12.46 -28.80 -4.94
N VAL A 88 12.20 -29.32 -6.13
CA VAL A 88 11.03 -28.96 -6.94
C VAL A 88 9.94 -30.01 -6.77
N VAL A 89 8.74 -29.55 -6.47
CA VAL A 89 7.50 -30.34 -6.49
C VAL A 89 6.60 -29.72 -7.56
N ALA A 90 6.30 -30.48 -8.61
CA ALA A 90 5.56 -29.97 -9.76
C ALA A 90 4.12 -30.49 -9.79
N ILE A 91 3.16 -29.58 -10.00
CA ILE A 91 1.74 -29.85 -10.19
C ILE A 91 1.34 -29.29 -11.55
N ASN A 92 0.99 -30.18 -12.48
CA ASN A 92 0.58 -29.83 -13.82
C ASN A 92 -0.90 -30.15 -14.03
N PHE A 93 -1.73 -29.13 -14.15
CA PHE A 93 -3.16 -29.26 -14.41
C PHE A 93 -3.43 -29.56 -15.89
N GLY A 94 -4.46 -30.36 -16.14
CA GLY A 94 -4.90 -30.71 -17.49
C GLY A 94 -6.15 -31.58 -17.44
N THR A 95 -6.38 -32.39 -18.47
CA THR A 95 -7.45 -33.42 -18.46
C THR A 95 -7.27 -34.39 -17.30
N THR A 96 -6.02 -34.66 -16.94
CA THR A 96 -5.61 -35.31 -15.70
C THR A 96 -4.52 -34.49 -15.05
N THR A 97 -4.64 -34.26 -13.74
CA THR A 97 -3.60 -33.57 -12.97
C THR A 97 -2.41 -34.50 -12.78
N THR A 98 -1.22 -34.09 -13.20
CA THR A 98 0.03 -34.84 -13.00
C THR A 98 0.85 -34.20 -11.89
N ILE A 99 1.26 -35.00 -10.89
CA ILE A 99 2.02 -34.54 -9.73
C ILE A 99 3.37 -35.26 -9.67
N THR A 100 4.46 -34.49 -9.66
CA THR A 100 5.82 -34.99 -9.39
C THR A 100 6.27 -34.50 -8.03
N ASN A 101 6.33 -35.41 -7.05
CA ASN A 101 6.67 -35.09 -5.67
C ASN A 101 7.88 -35.92 -5.20
N PRO A 102 9.12 -35.47 -5.44
CA PRO A 102 10.32 -36.16 -4.94
C PRO A 102 10.45 -36.11 -3.41
N LEU A 103 9.64 -35.28 -2.74
CA LEU A 103 9.63 -35.11 -1.29
C LEU A 103 8.50 -35.88 -0.59
N ALA A 104 7.84 -36.83 -1.26
CA ALA A 104 6.76 -37.63 -0.68
C ALA A 104 7.17 -38.36 0.61
N ALA A 105 8.41 -38.87 0.66
CA ALA A 105 9.00 -39.50 1.85
C ALA A 105 9.79 -38.52 2.73
N ALA A 106 9.85 -37.24 2.35
CA ALA A 106 10.67 -36.21 2.97
C ALA A 106 9.84 -35.00 3.44
N GLY A 107 8.57 -35.23 3.79
CA GLY A 107 7.73 -34.23 4.46
C GLY A 107 6.85 -33.38 3.55
N VAL A 108 6.64 -33.75 2.28
CA VAL A 108 5.61 -33.14 1.42
C VAL A 108 4.53 -34.17 1.11
N ILE A 109 3.34 -33.98 1.68
CA ILE A 109 2.16 -34.81 1.39
C ILE A 109 1.26 -34.02 0.45
N ILE A 110 0.77 -34.68 -0.60
CA ILE A 110 -0.17 -34.07 -1.55
C ILE A 110 -1.38 -34.98 -1.68
N THR A 111 -2.56 -34.41 -1.47
CA THR A 111 -3.84 -35.03 -1.82
C THR A 111 -4.44 -34.32 -3.02
N GLN A 112 -5.13 -35.08 -3.87
CA GLN A 112 -5.74 -34.56 -5.09
C GLN A 112 -7.11 -35.19 -5.29
N SER A 113 -8.12 -34.35 -5.55
CA SER A 113 -9.47 -34.75 -5.91
C SER A 113 -9.93 -33.90 -7.08
N GLY A 114 -10.05 -34.50 -8.27
CA GLY A 114 -10.32 -33.72 -9.49
C GLY A 114 -9.24 -32.67 -9.74
N GLY A 115 -9.65 -31.40 -9.88
CA GLY A 115 -8.74 -30.27 -10.03
C GLY A 115 -8.23 -29.69 -8.71
N ASP A 116 -8.70 -30.18 -7.55
CA ASP A 116 -8.31 -29.66 -6.25
C ASP A 116 -7.07 -30.38 -5.72
N VAL A 117 -6.06 -29.60 -5.36
CA VAL A 117 -4.78 -30.08 -4.84
C VAL A 117 -4.54 -29.46 -3.46
N THR A 118 -4.32 -30.30 -2.46
CA THR A 118 -3.89 -29.85 -1.13
C THR A 118 -2.47 -30.32 -0.86
N ILE A 119 -1.60 -29.38 -0.51
CA ILE A 119 -0.19 -29.59 -0.18
C ILE A 119 -0.02 -29.39 1.32
N THR A 120 0.57 -30.35 2.02
CA THR A 120 1.00 -30.22 3.42
C THR A 120 2.49 -30.46 3.50
N SER A 121 3.26 -29.46 3.94
CA SER A 121 4.72 -29.49 3.92
C SER A 121 5.36 -29.20 5.28
N THR A 122 6.26 -30.08 5.69
CA THR A 122 7.21 -29.84 6.80
C THR A 122 8.65 -29.65 6.30
N ALA A 123 8.84 -29.81 4.98
CA ALA A 123 10.13 -29.76 4.32
C ALA A 123 10.66 -28.31 4.16
N THR A 124 11.98 -28.16 4.10
CA THR A 124 12.63 -26.88 3.81
C THR A 124 13.07 -26.83 2.35
N ALA A 125 13.35 -25.61 1.86
CA ALA A 125 13.90 -25.38 0.52
C ALA A 125 13.05 -25.97 -0.62
N VAL A 126 11.73 -25.87 -0.50
CA VAL A 126 10.76 -26.38 -1.49
C VAL A 126 10.29 -25.28 -2.43
N ASP A 127 10.30 -25.60 -3.73
CA ASP A 127 9.65 -24.87 -4.79
C ASP A 127 8.44 -25.67 -5.30
N PHE A 128 7.22 -25.20 -4.99
CA PHE A 128 6.00 -25.74 -5.56
C PHE A 128 5.76 -25.07 -6.91
N GLN A 129 5.81 -25.82 -8.00
CA GLN A 129 5.63 -25.29 -9.35
C GLN A 129 4.26 -25.68 -9.89
N LEU A 130 3.48 -24.68 -10.28
CA LEU A 130 2.16 -24.85 -10.87
C LEU A 130 2.21 -24.56 -12.37
N SER A 131 1.62 -25.42 -13.19
CA SER A 131 1.46 -25.21 -14.64
C SER A 131 0.16 -25.81 -15.15
N GLY A 132 -0.19 -25.52 -16.41
CA GLY A 132 -1.35 -26.12 -17.07
C GLY A 132 -2.68 -25.49 -16.65
N THR A 133 -3.80 -26.14 -16.99
CA THR A 133 -5.14 -25.53 -16.85
C THR A 133 -6.12 -26.43 -16.13
N THR A 134 -6.87 -25.87 -15.18
CA THR A 134 -8.09 -26.47 -14.61
C THR A 134 -9.24 -25.45 -14.60
N THR A 135 -10.45 -25.92 -14.94
CA THR A 135 -11.68 -25.10 -14.95
C THR A 135 -12.53 -25.28 -13.69
N ASN A 136 -12.14 -26.23 -12.84
CA ASN A 136 -12.75 -26.47 -11.54
C ASN A 136 -11.69 -27.12 -10.66
N GLY A 137 -10.88 -26.28 -10.00
CA GLY A 137 -9.82 -26.74 -9.14
C GLY A 137 -9.22 -25.63 -8.30
N SER A 138 -8.33 -26.01 -7.40
CA SER A 138 -7.69 -25.13 -6.44
C SER A 138 -6.33 -25.68 -6.02
N VAL A 139 -5.51 -24.79 -5.45
CA VAL A 139 -4.30 -25.19 -4.72
C VAL A 139 -4.38 -24.66 -3.30
N LYS A 140 -4.46 -25.57 -2.33
CA LYS A 140 -4.34 -25.25 -0.90
C LYS A 140 -2.97 -25.65 -0.38
N ILE A 141 -2.31 -24.80 0.40
CA ILE A 141 -0.96 -25.04 0.91
C ILE A 141 -0.90 -24.82 2.42
N TYR A 142 -0.53 -25.85 3.17
CA TYR A 142 -0.06 -25.76 4.54
C TYR A 142 1.46 -25.98 4.55
N SER A 143 2.20 -25.12 5.25
CA SER A 143 3.65 -25.26 5.36
C SER A 143 4.17 -24.78 6.71
N ASP A 144 5.06 -25.55 7.31
CA ASP A 144 5.78 -25.16 8.53
C ASP A 144 6.99 -24.26 8.23
N LYS A 145 7.38 -24.15 6.95
CA LYS A 145 8.59 -23.47 6.48
C LYS A 145 8.27 -22.46 5.39
N LYS A 146 9.16 -21.48 5.20
CA LYS A 146 9.13 -20.63 4.00
C LYS A 146 9.29 -21.47 2.75
N PHE A 147 8.60 -21.11 1.67
CA PHE A 147 8.60 -21.85 0.42
C PHE A 147 8.54 -20.88 -0.77
N LYS A 148 8.84 -21.40 -1.96
CA LYS A 148 8.58 -20.70 -3.22
C LYS A 148 7.39 -21.36 -3.90
N LEU A 149 6.49 -20.55 -4.42
CA LEU A 149 5.38 -20.96 -5.28
C LEU A 149 5.62 -20.35 -6.66
N THR A 150 6.00 -21.18 -7.62
CA THR A 150 6.26 -20.76 -8.99
C THR A 150 5.02 -20.93 -9.84
N LEU A 151 4.54 -19.84 -10.43
CA LEU A 151 3.46 -19.83 -11.41
C LEU A 151 4.08 -19.89 -12.81
N ASN A 152 3.94 -21.04 -13.48
CA ASN A 152 4.63 -21.36 -14.73
C ASN A 152 3.64 -21.62 -15.87
N GLY A 153 2.84 -20.61 -16.21
CA GLY A 153 1.78 -20.72 -17.22
C GLY A 153 0.56 -21.47 -16.70
N VAL A 154 0.19 -21.24 -15.43
CA VAL A 154 -0.95 -21.90 -14.80
C VAL A 154 -2.25 -21.12 -15.00
N THR A 155 -3.35 -21.81 -15.30
CA THR A 155 -4.71 -21.26 -15.26
C THR A 155 -5.57 -22.08 -14.31
N ILE A 156 -6.10 -21.44 -13.27
CA ILE A 156 -6.96 -22.07 -12.26
C ILE A 156 -8.26 -21.27 -12.18
N ALA A 157 -9.38 -21.93 -12.46
CA ALA A 157 -10.69 -21.46 -12.03
C ALA A 157 -11.21 -22.38 -10.92
N ASN A 158 -11.59 -21.79 -9.79
CA ASN A 158 -12.32 -22.46 -8.73
C ASN A 158 -13.79 -22.01 -8.76
N ASN A 159 -14.74 -22.94 -8.63
CA ASN A 159 -16.18 -22.64 -8.67
C ASN A 159 -16.85 -22.65 -7.29
N ASP A 160 -16.14 -23.01 -6.22
CA ASP A 160 -16.66 -22.98 -4.84
C ASP A 160 -15.66 -22.45 -3.79
N GLY A 161 -14.57 -21.81 -4.21
CA GLY A 161 -13.57 -21.26 -3.30
C GLY A 161 -12.51 -20.40 -3.98
N PRO A 162 -11.40 -20.10 -3.28
CA PRO A 162 -10.24 -19.40 -3.83
C PRO A 162 -9.47 -20.29 -4.82
N ALA A 163 -8.78 -19.67 -5.79
CA ALA A 163 -7.91 -20.40 -6.71
C ALA A 163 -6.64 -20.91 -5.99
N ILE A 164 -6.06 -20.07 -5.12
CA ILE A 164 -4.91 -20.41 -4.30
C ILE A 164 -5.18 -19.99 -2.85
N ASN A 165 -5.07 -20.93 -1.92
CA ASN A 165 -5.25 -20.68 -0.49
C ASN A 165 -4.03 -21.15 0.32
N ILE A 166 -3.23 -20.21 0.80
CA ILE A 166 -2.01 -20.47 1.57
C ILE A 166 -2.36 -20.37 3.07
N GLN A 167 -2.57 -21.52 3.68
CA GLN A 167 -2.85 -21.70 5.10
C GLN A 167 -1.54 -21.86 5.89
N SER A 168 -0.61 -20.92 5.69
CA SER A 168 0.71 -20.91 6.32
C SER A 168 1.07 -19.49 6.73
N SER A 169 1.41 -19.30 8.00
CA SER A 169 1.98 -18.04 8.51
C SER A 169 3.44 -17.82 8.12
N LYS A 170 3.98 -18.64 7.20
CA LYS A 170 5.36 -18.53 6.73
C LYS A 170 5.42 -17.80 5.41
N ARG A 171 6.50 -17.04 5.23
CA ARG A 171 6.78 -16.31 3.99
C ARG A 171 6.72 -17.23 2.77
N SER A 172 5.91 -16.81 1.80
CA SER A 172 5.81 -17.41 0.49
C SER A 172 6.43 -16.49 -0.55
N PHE A 173 7.31 -17.03 -1.39
CA PHE A 173 7.83 -16.33 -2.55
C PHE A 173 7.02 -16.73 -3.78
N ILE A 174 6.21 -15.81 -4.28
CA ILE A 174 5.35 -16.03 -5.44
C ILE A 174 6.12 -15.64 -6.70
N GLN A 175 6.73 -16.63 -7.35
CA GLN A 175 7.51 -16.43 -8.57
C GLN A 175 6.61 -16.49 -9.80
N VAL A 176 6.35 -15.36 -10.43
CA VAL A 176 5.64 -15.28 -11.72
C VAL A 176 6.65 -15.46 -12.85
N ASN A 177 6.79 -16.68 -13.38
CA ASN A 177 7.88 -17.00 -14.30
C ASN A 177 7.86 -16.15 -15.57
N ASP A 178 9.03 -15.71 -16.00
CA ASP A 178 9.23 -14.94 -17.21
C ASP A 178 8.61 -15.62 -18.44
N ASN A 179 8.06 -14.82 -19.34
CA ASN A 179 7.40 -15.29 -20.57
C ASN A 179 6.21 -16.25 -20.35
N THR A 180 5.62 -16.26 -19.16
CA THR A 180 4.38 -16.99 -18.87
C THR A 180 3.22 -16.05 -18.59
N THR A 181 2.00 -16.51 -18.90
CA THR A 181 0.75 -15.88 -18.49
C THR A 181 0.04 -16.83 -17.55
N ASN A 182 -0.23 -16.37 -16.34
CA ASN A 182 -0.90 -17.11 -15.29
C ASN A 182 -2.26 -16.45 -15.04
N THR A 183 -3.34 -17.23 -14.90
CA THR A 183 -4.69 -16.71 -14.71
C THR A 183 -5.38 -17.42 -13.56
N LEU A 184 -5.82 -16.65 -12.56
CA LEU A 184 -6.49 -17.16 -11.37
C LEU A 184 -7.89 -16.53 -11.26
N THR A 185 -8.90 -17.38 -11.10
CA THR A 185 -10.29 -16.96 -10.92
C THR A 185 -10.91 -17.75 -9.77
N ASP A 186 -11.57 -17.07 -8.85
CA ASP A 186 -12.31 -17.70 -7.76
C ASP A 186 -13.82 -17.79 -8.03
N ALA A 187 -14.52 -18.43 -7.11
CA ALA A 187 -15.97 -18.52 -7.13
C ALA A 187 -16.64 -17.21 -6.72
N ALA A 188 -17.90 -17.01 -7.12
CA ALA A 188 -18.71 -15.90 -6.60
C ALA A 188 -19.13 -16.08 -5.13
N THR A 189 -19.11 -17.32 -4.65
CA THR A 189 -19.43 -17.70 -3.27
C THR A 189 -18.49 -18.82 -2.84
N TYR A 190 -17.93 -18.73 -1.64
CA TYR A 190 -17.05 -19.76 -1.11
C TYR A 190 -17.83 -20.78 -0.27
N ALA A 191 -17.39 -22.04 -0.30
CA ALA A 191 -17.84 -23.08 0.61
C ALA A 191 -17.51 -22.71 2.06
N THR A 192 -18.35 -23.13 3.00
CA THR A 192 -18.12 -22.88 4.44
C THR A 192 -16.82 -23.54 4.89
N SER A 193 -15.99 -22.78 5.61
CA SER A 193 -14.73 -23.23 6.19
C SER A 193 -14.50 -22.60 7.56
N THR A 194 -13.64 -23.22 8.36
CA THR A 194 -13.06 -22.61 9.57
C THR A 194 -11.77 -21.85 9.27
N GLU A 195 -11.26 -21.96 8.04
CA GLU A 195 -10.06 -21.29 7.55
C GLU A 195 -10.42 -19.98 6.86
N ASP A 196 -9.51 -19.02 6.90
CA ASP A 196 -9.69 -17.80 6.16
C ASP A 196 -9.51 -18.00 4.66
N MET A 197 -10.40 -17.37 3.90
CA MET A 197 -10.47 -17.42 2.45
C MET A 197 -10.94 -16.06 1.96
N LYS A 198 -10.06 -15.07 2.08
CA LYS A 198 -10.43 -13.65 1.89
C LYS A 198 -10.24 -13.16 0.45
N GLY A 199 -9.64 -13.95 -0.43
CA GLY A 199 -9.48 -13.58 -1.84
C GLY A 199 -9.06 -14.71 -2.77
N THR A 200 -9.02 -14.42 -4.07
CA THR A 200 -8.68 -15.40 -5.13
C THR A 200 -7.32 -16.05 -4.91
N ILE A 201 -6.35 -15.25 -4.48
CA ILE A 201 -5.14 -15.72 -3.81
C ILE A 201 -5.14 -15.17 -2.39
N PHE A 202 -5.15 -16.06 -1.41
CA PHE A 202 -5.12 -15.71 0.01
C PHE A 202 -3.91 -16.35 0.70
N SER A 203 -3.37 -15.66 1.70
CA SER A 203 -2.30 -16.17 2.56
C SER A 203 -2.43 -15.71 4.02
N GLU A 204 -2.35 -16.65 4.96
CA GLU A 204 -2.23 -16.37 6.40
C GLU A 204 -0.91 -15.65 6.77
N GLY A 205 0.10 -15.73 5.89
CA GLY A 205 1.41 -15.12 6.07
C GLY A 205 1.83 -14.27 4.89
N GLN A 206 3.11 -13.92 4.87
CA GLN A 206 3.66 -12.96 3.90
C GLN A 206 3.68 -13.51 2.47
N MET A 207 3.35 -12.68 1.49
CA MET A 207 3.47 -12.99 0.05
C MET A 207 4.42 -12.02 -0.66
N ILE A 208 5.52 -12.55 -1.21
CA ILE A 208 6.53 -11.77 -1.92
C ILE A 208 6.49 -12.11 -3.41
N PHE A 209 6.00 -11.19 -4.24
CA PHE A 209 5.89 -11.36 -5.69
C PHE A 209 7.20 -11.01 -6.41
N LEU A 210 7.60 -11.91 -7.30
CA LEU A 210 8.85 -11.89 -8.07
C LEU A 210 8.60 -12.25 -9.54
N GLY A 211 9.60 -11.99 -10.38
CA GLY A 211 9.62 -12.39 -11.79
C GLY A 211 8.97 -11.38 -12.73
N ASN A 212 9.07 -11.61 -14.03
CA ASN A 212 8.58 -10.70 -15.08
C ASN A 212 7.40 -11.26 -15.87
N GLY A 213 6.88 -12.43 -15.49
CA GLY A 213 5.68 -12.99 -16.09
C GLY A 213 4.43 -12.15 -15.85
N THR A 214 3.32 -12.57 -16.44
CA THR A 214 2.00 -11.97 -16.24
C THR A 214 1.15 -12.82 -15.30
N LEU A 215 0.55 -12.17 -14.30
CA LEU A 215 -0.45 -12.75 -13.41
C LEU A 215 -1.76 -11.99 -13.57
N ASN A 216 -2.78 -12.63 -14.13
CA ASN A 216 -4.14 -12.11 -14.20
C ASN A 216 -4.96 -12.71 -13.06
N VAL A 217 -5.65 -11.86 -12.31
CA VAL A 217 -6.50 -12.27 -11.18
C VAL A 217 -7.91 -11.73 -11.38
N LYS A 218 -8.93 -12.57 -11.15
CA LYS A 218 -10.33 -12.20 -11.13
C LYS A 218 -10.96 -12.67 -9.82
N ALA A 219 -11.40 -11.72 -8.99
CA ALA A 219 -12.11 -11.98 -7.75
C ALA A 219 -13.60 -11.69 -7.90
N ASN A 220 -14.39 -12.75 -7.86
CA ASN A 220 -15.84 -12.75 -7.88
C ASN A 220 -16.44 -12.80 -6.47
N TYR A 221 -15.67 -13.21 -5.44
CA TYR A 221 -16.15 -13.25 -4.06
C TYR A 221 -15.84 -11.97 -3.28
N LYS A 222 -14.56 -11.62 -3.14
CA LYS A 222 -14.10 -10.51 -2.28
C LYS A 222 -12.86 -9.83 -2.85
N HIS A 223 -11.68 -9.99 -2.24
CA HIS A 223 -10.43 -9.38 -2.69
C HIS A 223 -9.74 -10.23 -3.76
N ALA A 224 -8.91 -9.62 -4.61
CA ALA A 224 -8.11 -10.40 -5.57
C ALA A 224 -6.88 -11.03 -4.93
N ILE A 225 -6.04 -10.23 -4.27
CA ILE A 225 -4.86 -10.69 -3.53
C ILE A 225 -5.04 -10.27 -2.07
N ALA A 226 -5.05 -11.24 -1.14
CA ALA A 226 -5.25 -10.98 0.27
C ALA A 226 -4.19 -11.65 1.16
N SER A 227 -3.69 -10.94 2.16
CA SER A 227 -2.82 -11.52 3.19
C SER A 227 -3.23 -11.05 4.58
N ASP A 228 -3.16 -11.93 5.57
CA ASP A 228 -3.33 -11.53 6.97
C ASP A 228 -2.07 -10.90 7.58
N ASP A 229 -0.99 -10.85 6.81
CA ASP A 229 0.28 -10.22 7.16
C ASP A 229 0.56 -9.15 6.08
N TYR A 230 1.70 -9.18 5.38
CA TYR A 230 1.98 -8.26 4.27
C TYR A 230 2.15 -8.89 2.88
N VAL A 231 1.91 -8.06 1.88
CA VAL A 231 2.23 -8.31 0.47
C VAL A 231 3.38 -7.41 0.05
N ARG A 232 4.38 -7.99 -0.60
CA ARG A 232 5.47 -7.23 -1.22
C ARG A 232 5.58 -7.55 -2.70
N VAL A 233 5.65 -6.54 -3.56
CA VAL A 233 5.87 -6.70 -4.99
C VAL A 233 7.26 -6.19 -5.34
N ILE A 234 8.21 -7.10 -5.54
CA ILE A 234 9.55 -6.73 -6.00
C ILE A 234 9.53 -6.49 -7.52
N ALA A 235 8.85 -7.37 -8.26
CA ALA A 235 8.66 -7.29 -9.70
C ALA A 235 7.42 -8.10 -10.11
N GLY A 236 6.99 -7.94 -11.36
CA GLY A 236 5.89 -8.70 -11.97
C GLY A 236 4.92 -7.83 -12.76
N ASN A 237 4.17 -8.45 -13.66
CA ASN A 237 3.02 -7.82 -14.30
C ASN A 237 1.73 -8.38 -13.67
N ILE A 238 1.19 -7.68 -12.67
CA ILE A 238 -0.01 -8.09 -11.93
C ILE A 238 -1.22 -7.33 -12.48
N ASN A 239 -2.20 -8.05 -12.99
CA ASN A 239 -3.44 -7.50 -13.53
C ASN A 239 -4.63 -8.03 -12.74
N VAL A 240 -5.18 -7.23 -11.84
CA VAL A 240 -6.49 -7.49 -11.25
C VAL A 240 -7.55 -7.01 -12.22
N THR A 241 -8.17 -7.95 -12.92
CA THR A 241 -9.17 -7.67 -13.96
C THR A 241 -10.53 -7.27 -13.40
N GLY A 242 -10.75 -7.51 -12.11
CA GLY A 242 -11.93 -7.11 -11.36
C GLY A 242 -11.94 -7.79 -9.99
N ALA A 243 -12.16 -7.02 -8.93
CA ALA A 243 -12.45 -7.51 -7.59
C ALA A 243 -13.79 -6.95 -7.08
N VAL A 244 -14.55 -7.76 -6.33
CA VAL A 244 -15.83 -7.33 -5.72
C VAL A 244 -15.58 -6.43 -4.51
N SER A 245 -14.48 -6.64 -3.80
CA SER A 245 -13.92 -5.70 -2.85
C SER A 245 -12.59 -5.19 -3.45
N ASP A 246 -11.47 -5.43 -2.77
CA ASP A 246 -10.24 -4.70 -3.07
C ASP A 246 -9.32 -5.48 -4.01
N GLY A 247 -8.47 -4.76 -4.74
CA GLY A 247 -7.45 -5.37 -5.58
C GLY A 247 -6.40 -6.13 -4.76
N ILE A 248 -5.68 -5.40 -3.92
CA ILE A 248 -4.72 -5.96 -2.97
C ILE A 248 -5.12 -5.49 -1.57
N HIS A 249 -5.36 -6.45 -0.67
CA HIS A 249 -5.78 -6.19 0.71
C HIS A 249 -4.84 -6.89 1.68
N THR A 250 -4.36 -6.21 2.70
CA THR A 250 -3.53 -6.81 3.74
C THR A 250 -3.87 -6.26 5.10
N ASN A 251 -3.60 -6.99 6.18
CA ASN A 251 -3.64 -6.38 7.50
C ASN A 251 -2.43 -5.47 7.70
N ASP A 252 -1.21 -5.99 7.58
CA ASP A 252 -0.01 -5.31 8.12
C ASP A 252 0.65 -4.33 7.13
N ALA A 253 0.90 -4.76 5.88
CA ALA A 253 1.55 -3.87 4.92
C ALA A 253 1.38 -4.25 3.45
N ILE A 254 1.49 -3.24 2.60
CA ILE A 254 1.71 -3.41 1.16
C ILE A 254 2.97 -2.64 0.76
N ILE A 255 3.97 -3.35 0.25
CA ILE A 255 5.25 -2.78 -0.16
C ILE A 255 5.46 -3.02 -1.65
N ILE A 256 5.62 -1.98 -2.46
CA ILE A 256 5.81 -2.08 -3.91
C ILE A 256 7.17 -1.52 -4.27
N ASP A 257 8.13 -2.40 -4.53
CA ASP A 257 9.48 -2.04 -4.98
C ASP A 257 9.59 -1.84 -6.49
N GLY A 258 8.61 -2.37 -7.24
CA GLY A 258 8.61 -2.30 -8.70
C GLY A 258 7.47 -3.08 -9.34
N GLY A 259 7.65 -3.42 -10.61
CA GLY A 259 6.65 -4.13 -11.42
C GLY A 259 5.62 -3.21 -12.07
N LYS A 260 4.68 -3.83 -12.79
CA LYS A 260 3.53 -3.19 -13.42
C LYS A 260 2.25 -3.77 -12.81
N ILE A 261 1.49 -2.94 -12.13
CA ILE A 261 0.29 -3.33 -11.38
C ILE A 261 -0.90 -2.59 -11.97
N ASN A 262 -1.87 -3.31 -12.54
CA ASN A 262 -3.12 -2.75 -13.06
C ASN A 262 -4.28 -3.35 -12.29
N ILE A 263 -5.12 -2.51 -11.68
CA ILE A 263 -6.20 -2.96 -10.79
C ILE A 263 -7.52 -2.33 -11.20
N THR A 264 -8.52 -3.17 -11.40
CA THR A 264 -9.94 -2.80 -11.39
C THR A 264 -10.59 -3.41 -10.16
N ALA A 265 -11.25 -2.61 -9.33
CA ALA A 265 -11.87 -3.07 -8.08
C ALA A 265 -13.15 -2.29 -7.76
N ALA A 266 -14.11 -2.94 -7.09
CA ALA A 266 -15.31 -2.27 -6.58
C ALA A 266 -15.15 -1.79 -5.12
N GLY A 267 -14.12 -2.24 -4.41
CA GLY A 267 -13.62 -1.60 -3.20
C GLY A 267 -12.40 -0.75 -3.51
N ASP A 268 -11.38 -0.87 -2.67
CA ASP A 268 -10.12 -0.16 -2.79
C ASP A 268 -9.19 -0.81 -3.82
N GLY A 269 -8.29 -0.04 -4.41
CA GLY A 269 -7.27 -0.59 -5.30
C GLY A 269 -6.24 -1.38 -4.50
N ILE A 270 -5.62 -0.69 -3.54
CA ILE A 270 -4.57 -1.18 -2.64
C ILE A 270 -4.93 -0.71 -1.24
N GLN A 271 -5.11 -1.63 -0.29
CA GLN A 271 -5.49 -1.29 1.09
C GLN A 271 -4.67 -2.09 2.11
N ALA A 272 -4.03 -1.39 3.04
CA ALA A 272 -3.54 -1.97 4.29
C ALA A 272 -4.51 -1.59 5.43
N ASP A 273 -5.14 -2.59 6.05
CA ASP A 273 -6.23 -2.37 7.02
C ASP A 273 -5.72 -1.96 8.40
N GLU A 274 -4.68 -2.64 8.88
CA GLU A 274 -4.07 -2.48 10.20
C GLU A 274 -2.59 -2.10 10.10
N GLY A 275 -2.24 -1.34 9.07
CA GLY A 275 -0.86 -0.95 8.85
C GLY A 275 -0.68 -0.01 7.67
N HIS A 276 0.31 -0.26 6.82
CA HIS A 276 0.86 0.78 5.96
C HIS A 276 1.09 0.39 4.50
N VAL A 277 1.15 1.39 3.63
CA VAL A 277 1.50 1.23 2.22
C VAL A 277 2.79 1.98 1.90
N ILE A 278 3.77 1.29 1.31
CA ILE A 278 5.02 1.88 0.84
C ILE A 278 5.16 1.60 -0.65
N VAL A 279 5.30 2.65 -1.46
CA VAL A 279 5.59 2.56 -2.89
C VAL A 279 7.00 3.10 -3.14
N ASN A 280 7.96 2.21 -3.35
CA ASN A 280 9.33 2.60 -3.65
C ASN A 280 9.53 2.93 -5.14
N ASP A 281 8.93 2.13 -6.03
CA ASP A 281 8.94 2.35 -7.48
C ASP A 281 7.82 1.53 -8.17
N GLY A 282 7.79 1.51 -9.50
CA GLY A 282 6.87 0.69 -10.31
C GLY A 282 5.89 1.51 -11.13
N THR A 283 5.06 0.82 -11.93
CA THR A 283 3.94 1.42 -12.67
C THR A 283 2.63 0.89 -12.10
N ILE A 284 1.90 1.74 -11.39
CA ILE A 284 0.65 1.38 -10.71
C ILE A 284 -0.50 2.13 -11.39
N ALA A 285 -1.53 1.40 -11.80
CA ALA A 285 -2.77 1.98 -12.33
C ALA A 285 -3.97 1.35 -11.62
N THR A 286 -4.79 2.17 -10.96
CA THR A 286 -6.02 1.72 -10.31
C THR A 286 -7.25 2.37 -10.94
N THR A 287 -8.32 1.60 -11.09
CA THR A 287 -9.67 2.06 -11.43
C THR A 287 -10.63 1.43 -10.42
N THR A 288 -11.08 2.23 -9.47
CA THR A 288 -11.76 1.78 -8.26
C THR A 288 -13.11 2.46 -8.12
N VAL A 289 -14.00 1.86 -7.32
CA VAL A 289 -15.21 2.56 -6.88
C VAL A 289 -14.92 3.33 -5.61
N ASP A 290 -14.30 2.70 -4.60
CA ASP A 290 -13.82 3.38 -3.39
C ASP A 290 -12.39 3.90 -3.62
N LYS A 291 -11.43 3.70 -2.72
CA LYS A 291 -10.15 4.45 -2.75
C LYS A 291 -9.14 3.84 -3.70
N GLY A 292 -8.24 4.66 -4.23
CA GLY A 292 -7.14 4.14 -5.06
C GLY A 292 -6.11 3.36 -4.24
N ILE A 293 -5.51 4.03 -3.25
CA ILE A 293 -4.51 3.50 -2.33
C ILE A 293 -4.86 3.98 -0.92
N SER A 294 -4.91 3.08 0.07
CA SER A 294 -5.32 3.42 1.43
C SER A 294 -4.51 2.70 2.50
N ALA A 295 -4.27 3.41 3.60
CA ALA A 295 -3.92 2.84 4.90
C ALA A 295 -5.04 3.24 5.87
N SER A 296 -5.92 2.29 6.20
CA SER A 296 -7.28 2.60 6.67
C SER A 296 -7.54 2.46 8.17
N TYR A 297 -6.51 2.10 8.96
CA TYR A 297 -6.71 1.81 10.37
C TYR A 297 -7.27 3.00 11.15
N GLU A 298 -8.43 2.81 11.77
CA GLU A 298 -9.07 3.79 12.66
C GLU A 298 -9.45 3.17 14.02
N GLY A 299 -8.86 2.00 14.32
CA GLY A 299 -9.10 1.31 15.58
C GLY A 299 -8.43 1.99 16.78
N THR A 300 -8.60 1.38 17.95
CA THR A 300 -8.12 1.93 19.23
C THR A 300 -6.74 1.44 19.63
N ASP A 301 -6.13 0.50 18.91
CA ASP A 301 -4.78 0.03 19.20
C ASP A 301 -3.76 1.05 18.68
N ALA A 302 -3.20 1.84 19.61
CA ALA A 302 -2.21 2.87 19.30
C ALA A 302 -0.85 2.32 18.82
N THR A 303 -0.63 0.99 18.85
CA THR A 303 0.57 0.37 18.28
C THR A 303 0.49 0.21 16.77
N ILE A 304 -0.72 0.24 16.21
CA ILE A 304 -0.95 0.25 14.76
C ILE A 304 -0.87 1.70 14.26
N ILE A 305 0.12 1.96 13.41
CA ILE A 305 0.36 3.29 12.84
C ILE A 305 0.11 3.21 11.34
N PRO A 306 -1.07 3.65 10.85
CA PRO A 306 -1.32 3.69 9.42
C PRO A 306 -0.54 4.83 8.77
N TYR A 307 0.08 4.56 7.63
CA TYR A 307 0.70 5.59 6.80
C TYR A 307 0.79 5.17 5.34
N VAL A 308 0.92 6.16 4.47
CA VAL A 308 1.26 5.94 3.05
C VAL A 308 2.55 6.68 2.73
N THR A 309 3.55 5.97 2.22
CA THR A 309 4.85 6.55 1.82
C THR A 309 5.12 6.24 0.34
N ILE A 310 5.29 7.26 -0.48
CA ILE A 310 5.60 7.15 -1.91
C ILE A 310 6.99 7.71 -2.17
N ASN A 311 7.96 6.83 -2.37
CA ASN A 311 9.35 7.19 -2.67
C ASN A 311 9.63 7.35 -4.17
N GLY A 312 8.75 6.86 -5.05
CA GLY A 312 8.94 6.88 -6.49
C GLY A 312 7.77 6.24 -7.27
N GLY A 313 8.05 5.86 -8.53
CA GLY A 313 7.08 5.20 -9.41
C GLY A 313 6.23 6.13 -10.28
N THR A 314 5.47 5.50 -11.17
CA THR A 314 4.41 6.11 -11.98
C THR A 314 3.06 5.59 -11.50
N ILE A 315 2.24 6.46 -10.91
CA ILE A 315 0.99 6.10 -10.24
C ILE A 315 -0.17 6.82 -10.92
N THR A 316 -1.15 6.06 -11.39
CA THR A 316 -2.40 6.59 -11.94
C THR A 316 -3.57 6.05 -11.13
N VAL A 317 -4.35 6.93 -10.52
CA VAL A 317 -5.53 6.56 -9.74
C VAL A 317 -6.78 7.14 -10.38
N LYS A 318 -7.81 6.31 -10.51
CA LYS A 318 -9.17 6.73 -10.86
C LYS A 318 -10.14 6.13 -9.84
N SER A 319 -10.84 6.98 -9.10
CA SER A 319 -11.93 6.55 -8.22
C SER A 319 -13.24 7.18 -8.67
N THR A 320 -14.32 6.40 -8.70
CA THR A 320 -15.65 6.91 -9.08
C THR A 320 -16.48 7.43 -7.92
N THR A 321 -16.16 7.06 -6.66
CA THR A 321 -16.91 7.52 -5.49
C THR A 321 -16.03 7.90 -4.30
N GLY A 322 -14.89 7.25 -4.13
CA GLY A 322 -13.96 7.50 -3.04
C GLY A 322 -12.82 8.46 -3.39
N GLU A 323 -11.83 8.42 -2.53
CA GLU A 323 -10.62 9.26 -2.58
C GLU A 323 -9.53 8.63 -3.46
N GLY A 324 -8.48 9.38 -3.73
CA GLY A 324 -7.35 8.90 -4.53
C GLY A 324 -6.37 8.10 -3.69
N ILE A 325 -5.66 8.81 -2.83
CA ILE A 325 -4.69 8.24 -1.90
C ILE A 325 -5.05 8.73 -0.49
N GLU A 326 -5.43 7.81 0.39
CA GLU A 326 -5.83 8.12 1.75
C GLU A 326 -4.83 7.53 2.75
N SER A 327 -4.50 8.30 3.78
CA SER A 327 -3.95 7.74 5.00
C SER A 327 -4.72 8.20 6.24
N LYS A 328 -5.14 7.23 7.04
CA LYS A 328 -5.65 7.49 8.39
C LYS A 328 -4.56 7.89 9.39
N GLY A 329 -3.30 7.91 8.97
CA GLY A 329 -2.22 8.60 9.66
C GLY A 329 -1.55 9.63 8.76
N ALA A 330 -0.24 9.47 8.55
CA ALA A 330 0.54 10.41 7.75
C ALA A 330 0.70 9.91 6.30
N LEU A 331 0.73 10.85 5.37
CA LEU A 331 1.00 10.58 3.95
C LEU A 331 2.25 11.35 3.53
N THR A 332 3.25 10.65 2.99
CA THR A 332 4.49 11.25 2.49
C THR A 332 4.70 10.93 1.01
N ILE A 333 4.93 11.94 0.19
CA ILE A 333 5.33 11.83 -1.21
C ILE A 333 6.72 12.42 -1.38
N ASN A 334 7.72 11.55 -1.52
CA ASN A 334 9.09 11.96 -1.73
C ASN A 334 9.40 12.23 -3.21
N LYS A 335 8.95 11.35 -4.11
CA LYS A 335 9.13 11.47 -5.58
C LYS A 335 7.98 10.77 -6.32
N GLY A 336 8.08 10.72 -7.65
CA GLY A 336 7.19 9.95 -8.53
C GLY A 336 6.50 10.79 -9.58
N THR A 337 5.77 10.14 -10.49
CA THR A 337 4.82 10.77 -11.41
C THR A 337 3.42 10.27 -11.05
N ILE A 338 2.60 11.14 -10.47
CA ILE A 338 1.33 10.78 -9.84
C ILE A 338 0.20 11.52 -10.55
N SER A 339 -0.83 10.80 -11.00
CA SER A 339 -2.01 11.36 -11.65
C SER A 339 -3.28 10.77 -11.04
N ILE A 340 -4.07 11.61 -10.38
CA ILE A 340 -5.26 11.22 -9.61
C ILE A 340 -6.50 11.91 -10.18
N ASN A 341 -7.55 11.15 -10.45
CA ASN A 341 -8.88 11.66 -10.79
C ASN A 341 -9.92 10.97 -9.93
N THR A 342 -10.59 11.70 -9.06
CA THR A 342 -11.43 11.14 -8.00
C THR A 342 -12.79 11.83 -7.92
N TYR A 343 -13.72 11.15 -7.28
CA TYR A 343 -14.97 11.79 -6.88
C TYR A 343 -14.75 12.63 -5.63
N ASP A 344 -14.25 12.01 -4.56
CA ASP A 344 -13.89 12.66 -3.32
C ASP A 344 -12.46 13.19 -3.37
N ASP A 345 -11.80 13.34 -2.23
CA ASP A 345 -10.46 13.93 -2.14
C ASP A 345 -9.43 13.22 -3.02
N GLY A 346 -8.54 14.01 -3.61
CA GLY A 346 -7.45 13.44 -4.39
C GLY A 346 -6.39 12.80 -3.51
N ILE A 347 -5.90 13.55 -2.52
CA ILE A 347 -4.93 13.10 -1.51
C ILE A 347 -5.50 13.49 -0.15
N ASN A 348 -5.79 12.52 0.71
CA ASN A 348 -6.31 12.76 2.06
C ASN A 348 -5.34 12.21 3.11
N ALA A 349 -5.06 12.97 4.17
CA ALA A 349 -4.46 12.39 5.35
C ALA A 349 -4.99 12.99 6.66
N LYS A 350 -5.17 12.12 7.65
CA LYS A 350 -5.69 12.50 8.97
C LYS A 350 -4.71 13.35 9.79
N THR A 351 -3.40 13.05 9.75
CA THR A 351 -2.43 13.69 10.66
C THR A 351 -1.49 14.64 9.96
N ALA A 352 -0.97 14.27 8.78
CA ALA A 352 -0.09 15.12 8.00
C ALA A 352 0.04 14.66 6.55
N ILE A 353 0.26 15.61 5.66
CA ILE A 353 0.69 15.42 4.29
C ILE A 353 2.05 16.08 4.11
N TYR A 354 3.07 15.30 3.75
CA TYR A 354 4.41 15.76 3.40
C TYR A 354 4.68 15.53 1.92
N ILE A 355 5.01 16.58 1.19
CA ILE A 355 5.27 16.50 -0.24
C ILE A 355 6.67 17.09 -0.53
N ASN A 356 7.66 16.20 -0.68
CA ASN A 356 9.09 16.54 -0.83
C ASN A 356 9.57 16.52 -2.29
N GLY A 357 8.81 15.95 -3.23
CA GLY A 357 9.09 16.01 -4.66
C GLY A 357 8.08 15.25 -5.52
N GLY A 358 8.40 15.11 -6.82
CA GLY A 358 7.58 14.40 -7.80
C GLY A 358 6.75 15.30 -8.70
N SER A 359 6.14 14.76 -9.76
CA SER A 359 5.18 15.44 -10.62
C SER A 359 3.78 14.95 -10.26
N ILE A 360 2.94 15.82 -9.68
CA ILE A 360 1.66 15.42 -9.10
C ILE A 360 0.52 16.19 -9.78
N TYR A 361 -0.38 15.47 -10.42
CA TYR A 361 -1.65 15.98 -10.88
C TYR A 361 -2.77 15.33 -10.06
N THR A 362 -3.62 16.14 -9.44
CA THR A 362 -4.77 15.64 -8.70
C THR A 362 -6.01 16.48 -9.00
N TYR A 363 -7.11 15.78 -9.26
CA TYR A 363 -8.40 16.37 -9.60
C TYR A 363 -9.54 15.61 -8.91
N ALA A 364 -10.18 16.28 -7.95
CA ALA A 364 -11.38 15.83 -7.28
C ALA A 364 -12.62 16.52 -7.88
N THR A 365 -13.71 15.78 -8.09
CA THR A 365 -14.94 16.34 -8.68
C THR A 365 -15.98 16.79 -7.65
N ASN A 366 -15.89 16.34 -6.39
CA ASN A 366 -16.84 16.65 -5.34
C ASN A 366 -16.20 17.14 -4.03
N ASN A 367 -14.86 17.06 -3.90
CA ASN A 367 -14.15 17.53 -2.71
C ASN A 367 -12.77 18.14 -3.07
N ASP A 368 -11.79 18.09 -2.17
CA ASP A 368 -10.51 18.78 -2.27
C ASP A 368 -9.48 17.98 -3.06
N ALA A 369 -8.68 18.65 -3.89
CA ALA A 369 -7.54 18.00 -4.53
C ALA A 369 -6.55 17.40 -3.52
N ILE A 370 -6.36 18.08 -2.38
CA ILE A 370 -5.51 17.69 -1.25
C ILE A 370 -6.20 18.15 0.04
N ASP A 371 -6.57 17.21 0.90
CA ASP A 371 -7.13 17.46 2.24
C ASP A 371 -6.18 16.93 3.32
N SER A 372 -5.74 17.82 4.22
CA SER A 372 -5.00 17.41 5.41
C SER A 372 -5.73 17.90 6.65
N ASN A 373 -6.12 16.96 7.49
CA ASN A 373 -6.72 17.25 8.80
C ASN A 373 -5.68 17.65 9.87
N GLY A 374 -4.41 17.74 9.48
CA GLY A 374 -3.33 18.21 10.33
C GLY A 374 -2.31 19.06 9.57
N THR A 375 -1.05 18.62 9.53
CA THR A 375 0.02 19.42 8.90
C THR A 375 0.06 19.18 7.40
N LEU A 376 0.00 20.25 6.60
CA LEU A 376 0.38 20.21 5.18
C LEU A 376 1.74 20.87 4.99
N TRP A 377 2.73 20.09 4.57
CA TRP A 377 4.10 20.54 4.29
C TRP A 377 4.50 20.20 2.85
N ALA A 378 4.93 21.21 2.07
CA ALA A 378 5.42 21.02 0.71
C ALA A 378 6.76 21.75 0.50
N ASN A 379 7.79 21.04 0.06
CA ASN A 379 9.19 21.48 0.16
C ASN A 379 9.91 21.69 -1.20
N TYR A 380 9.23 22.14 -2.27
CA TYR A 380 9.90 22.27 -3.56
C TYR A 380 9.34 23.34 -4.51
N LYS A 381 10.10 23.56 -5.59
CA LYS A 381 9.71 24.35 -6.76
C LYS A 381 8.48 23.76 -7.43
N CYS A 382 7.34 24.42 -7.28
CA CYS A 382 6.22 24.19 -8.15
C CYS A 382 6.34 25.14 -9.35
N ASN A 383 6.80 24.65 -10.49
CA ASN A 383 6.97 25.48 -11.69
C ASN A 383 5.63 25.82 -12.36
N ASN A 384 4.59 25.05 -12.06
CA ASN A 384 3.21 25.32 -12.47
C ASN A 384 2.29 24.69 -11.42
N CYS A 385 2.00 25.48 -10.39
CA CYS A 385 0.92 25.20 -9.44
C CYS A 385 -0.34 25.86 -9.95
N THR A 386 -1.20 25.09 -10.62
CA THR A 386 -2.52 25.59 -11.02
C THR A 386 -3.57 24.91 -10.18
N CYS A 387 -4.08 25.63 -9.17
CA CYS A 387 -5.34 25.31 -8.54
C CYS A 387 -6.45 25.99 -9.35
N ARG A 388 -7.25 25.21 -10.09
CA ARG A 388 -8.38 25.71 -10.86
C ARG A 388 -9.58 25.85 -9.94
N GLY A 389 -9.96 27.07 -9.60
CA GLY A 389 -11.16 27.38 -8.84
C GLY A 389 -12.33 27.69 -9.76
N ASN A 390 -13.15 26.69 -10.08
CA ASN A 390 -14.49 26.87 -10.66
C ASN A 390 -15.57 26.47 -9.64
N GLY A 391 -15.35 26.78 -8.36
CA GLY A 391 -16.14 26.25 -7.24
C GLY A 391 -15.85 24.79 -6.88
N LYS A 392 -14.78 24.20 -7.45
CA LYS A 392 -14.25 22.85 -7.21
C LYS A 392 -12.73 22.94 -7.34
N TRP A 393 -11.97 22.47 -6.34
CA TRP A 393 -10.53 22.70 -6.21
C TRP A 393 -9.72 21.58 -6.89
N GLY A 394 -9.30 21.77 -8.13
CA GLY A 394 -8.32 20.89 -8.78
C GLY A 394 -6.93 21.53 -8.76
N CYS A 395 -5.92 20.90 -8.15
CA CYS A 395 -4.55 21.43 -8.09
C CYS A 395 -3.58 20.55 -8.88
N GLN A 396 -2.95 21.12 -9.92
CA GLN A 396 -1.80 20.52 -10.60
C GLN A 396 -0.52 21.08 -9.99
N PHE A 397 0.38 20.21 -9.54
CA PHE A 397 1.72 20.53 -9.08
C PHE A 397 2.75 19.94 -10.06
N ASN A 398 3.27 20.75 -10.98
CA ASN A 398 4.41 20.35 -11.80
C ASN A 398 5.70 20.76 -11.10
N CYS A 399 6.49 19.77 -10.67
CA CYS A 399 7.66 19.98 -9.82
C CYS A 399 8.86 19.37 -10.51
N THR A 400 9.90 20.17 -10.74
CA THR A 400 11.16 19.72 -11.30
C THR A 400 12.26 19.96 -10.27
N TYR A 401 13.12 18.95 -10.08
CA TYR A 401 14.34 19.06 -9.29
C TYR A 401 15.28 20.15 -9.82
#